data_AF-A0A1P8RSA7-F1
#
_entry.id   AF-A0A1P8RSA7-F1
#
_cell.length_a   1.000
_cell.length_b   1.000
_cell.length_c   1.000
_cell.angle_alpha   90.00
_cell.angle_beta   90.00
_cell.angle_gamma   90.00
#
_symmetry.space_group_name_H-M   'P 1'
#
loop_
_entity.id
_entity.type
_entity.pdbx_description
1 polymer ?
#
loop_
_entity_poly.entity_id
_entity_poly.type
_entity_poly.pdbx_seq_one_letter_code
_entity_poly.pdbx_strand_id
1 'polypeptide(L)'
;MVLMLWMFSLSWIWLILGYTFLIGLISFLVNSLPAIINILILKFYRLNWFSIVVHSIAGLLGIAYFYYLIYQNPPEMVSGNESTPILKALWNQSWLKTILLMFPFLGLQLGIIYQGIFSPISMKLEENEY
;
A
#
# COMPACT_ATOMS: atom_id res chain seq x y z
N MET A 1 -11.09 8.85 4.25
CA MET A 1 -10.77 10.24 4.68
C MET A 1 -11.19 10.50 6.13
N VAL A 2 -12.45 10.25 6.50
CA VAL A 2 -12.95 10.40 7.89
C VAL A 2 -12.16 9.57 8.92
N LEU A 3 -11.77 8.34 8.57
CA LEU A 3 -11.07 7.44 9.49
C LEU A 3 -9.67 7.94 9.92
N MET A 4 -8.89 8.50 8.98
CA MET A 4 -7.55 9.03 9.29
C MET A 4 -7.62 10.28 10.17
N LEU A 5 -8.59 11.15 9.92
CA LEU A 5 -8.82 12.36 10.74
C LEU A 5 -9.31 12.01 12.15
N TRP A 6 -10.23 11.05 12.25
CA TRP A 6 -10.68 10.53 13.54
C TRP A 6 -9.48 9.96 14.33
N MET A 7 -8.63 9.13 13.70
CA MET A 7 -7.41 8.61 14.34
C MET A 7 -6.44 9.71 14.79
N PHE A 8 -6.28 10.79 14.03
CA PHE A 8 -5.41 11.91 14.42
C PHE A 8 -5.95 12.74 15.59
N SER A 9 -7.29 12.81 15.72
CA SER A 9 -7.96 13.50 16.84
C SER A 9 -7.93 12.72 18.16
N LEU A 10 -7.66 11.42 18.11
CA LEU A 10 -7.61 10.57 19.31
C LEU A 10 -6.34 10.82 20.15
N SER A 11 -6.44 10.51 21.44
CA SER A 11 -5.32 10.58 22.38
C SER A 11 -4.19 9.63 21.97
N TRP A 12 -2.96 9.89 22.44
CA TRP A 12 -1.78 9.09 22.11
C TRP A 12 -1.95 7.59 22.38
N ILE A 13 -2.69 7.21 23.43
CA ILE A 13 -3.01 5.82 23.77
C ILE A 13 -3.85 5.14 22.69
N TRP A 14 -4.89 5.82 22.21
CA TRP A 14 -5.73 5.32 21.12
C TRP A 14 -5.00 5.29 19.80
N LEU A 15 -4.04 6.21 19.60
CA LEU A 15 -3.14 6.16 18.47
C LEU A 15 -2.28 4.90 18.54
N ILE A 16 -1.66 4.59 19.68
CA ILE A 16 -0.84 3.38 19.84
C ILE A 16 -1.67 2.10 19.64
N LEU A 17 -2.86 2.01 20.26
CA LEU A 17 -3.76 0.86 20.12
C LEU A 17 -4.31 0.71 18.70
N GLY A 18 -4.78 1.82 18.13
CA GLY A 18 -5.22 1.90 16.75
C GLY A 18 -4.10 1.55 15.77
N TYR A 19 -2.87 1.92 16.10
CA TYR A 19 -1.67 1.61 15.30
C TYR A 19 -1.33 0.13 15.35
N THR A 20 -1.38 -0.53 16.52
CA THR A 20 -1.23 -1.99 16.60
C THR A 20 -2.31 -2.73 15.82
N PHE A 21 -3.55 -2.25 15.86
CA PHE A 21 -4.64 -2.81 15.05
C PHE A 21 -4.42 -2.56 13.55
N LEU A 22 -3.99 -1.34 13.17
CA LEU A 22 -3.66 -1.00 11.79
C LEU A 22 -2.54 -1.91 11.28
N ILE A 23 -1.47 -2.11 12.05
CA ILE A 23 -0.37 -3.02 11.71
C ILE A 23 -0.90 -4.44 11.49
N GLY A 24 -1.79 -4.93 12.36
CA GLY A 24 -2.42 -6.24 12.19
C GLY A 24 -3.23 -6.36 10.90
N LEU A 25 -4.07 -5.37 10.61
CA LEU A 25 -4.87 -5.32 9.38
C LEU A 25 -3.98 -5.18 8.13
N ILE A 26 -2.96 -4.34 8.20
CA ILE A 26 -1.95 -4.13 7.17
C ILE A 26 -1.20 -5.43 6.90
N SER A 27 -0.74 -6.10 7.95
CA SER A 27 -0.04 -7.38 7.83
C SER A 27 -0.94 -8.45 7.23
N PHE A 28 -2.21 -8.49 7.65
CA PHE A 28 -3.20 -9.37 7.04
C PHE A 28 -3.36 -9.07 5.55
N LEU A 29 -3.58 -7.81 5.15
CA LEU A 29 -3.76 -7.44 3.74
C LEU A 29 -2.49 -7.72 2.92
N VAL A 30 -1.32 -7.30 3.39
CA VAL A 30 -0.04 -7.46 2.68
C VAL A 30 0.36 -8.93 2.55
N ASN A 31 -0.06 -9.82 3.44
CA ASN A 31 0.24 -11.25 3.30
C ASN A 31 -0.87 -12.03 2.60
N SER A 32 -2.13 -11.63 2.77
CA SER A 32 -3.29 -12.38 2.28
C SER A 32 -3.65 -12.03 0.84
N LEU A 33 -3.61 -10.75 0.45
CA LEU A 33 -3.86 -10.36 -0.95
C LEU A 33 -2.88 -11.05 -1.90
N PRO A 34 -1.57 -11.05 -1.60
CA PRO A 34 -0.60 -11.72 -2.45
C PRO A 34 -0.78 -13.22 -2.54
N ALA A 35 -1.14 -13.89 -1.44
CA ALA A 35 -1.45 -15.31 -1.49
C ALA A 35 -2.58 -15.59 -2.48
N ILE A 36 -3.62 -14.75 -2.50
CA ILE A 36 -4.71 -14.83 -3.48
C ILE A 36 -4.20 -14.55 -4.89
N ILE A 37 -3.39 -13.50 -5.09
CA ILE A 37 -2.80 -13.18 -6.40
C ILE A 37 -1.95 -14.34 -6.90
N ASN A 38 -1.12 -14.94 -6.06
CA ASN A 38 -0.27 -16.08 -6.40
C ASN A 38 -1.10 -17.32 -6.75
N ILE A 39 -2.20 -17.58 -6.03
CA ILE A 39 -3.16 -18.64 -6.39
C ILE A 39 -3.76 -18.38 -7.78
N LEU A 40 -4.15 -17.13 -8.07
CA LEU A 40 -4.68 -16.76 -9.38
C LEU A 40 -3.60 -16.90 -10.46
N ILE A 41 -2.36 -16.52 -10.18
CA ILE A 41 -1.23 -16.67 -11.10
C ILE A 41 -0.98 -18.14 -11.43
N LEU A 42 -0.92 -19.00 -10.42
CA LEU A 42 -0.76 -20.44 -10.58
C LEU A 42 -1.92 -21.05 -11.40
N LYS A 43 -3.15 -20.64 -11.09
CA LYS A 43 -4.36 -21.19 -11.71
C LYS A 43 -4.53 -20.76 -13.17
N PHE A 44 -4.23 -19.51 -13.51
CA PHE A 44 -4.46 -18.96 -14.86
C PHE A 44 -3.23 -19.00 -15.76
N TYR A 45 -2.03 -18.83 -15.20
CA TYR A 45 -0.81 -18.54 -15.97
C TYR A 45 0.30 -19.60 -15.81
N ARG A 46 0.14 -20.59 -14.92
CA ARG A 46 1.04 -21.75 -14.74
C ARG A 46 2.54 -21.39 -14.65
N LEU A 47 2.89 -20.29 -13.98
CA LEU A 47 4.26 -19.78 -13.84
C LEU A 47 5.07 -19.75 -15.15
N ASN A 48 4.44 -19.44 -16.28
CA ASN A 48 5.18 -19.22 -17.52
C ASN A 48 5.98 -17.91 -17.43
N TRP A 49 7.27 -17.95 -17.77
CA TRP A 49 8.15 -16.79 -17.84
C TRP A 49 7.56 -15.62 -18.62
N PHE A 50 6.93 -15.89 -19.78
CA PHE A 50 6.29 -14.84 -20.56
C PHE A 50 5.20 -14.13 -19.74
N SER A 51 4.35 -14.89 -19.06
CA SER A 51 3.26 -14.33 -18.27
C SER A 51 3.77 -13.57 -17.04
N ILE A 52 4.82 -14.07 -16.39
CA ILE A 52 5.43 -13.41 -15.23
C ILE A 52 5.99 -12.06 -15.65
N VAL A 53 6.76 -12.01 -16.74
CA VAL A 53 7.33 -10.77 -17.26
C VAL A 53 6.24 -9.76 -17.63
N VAL A 54 5.20 -10.19 -18.36
CA VAL A 54 4.08 -9.32 -18.74
C VAL A 54 3.33 -8.80 -17.52
N HIS A 55 3.07 -9.66 -16.53
CA HIS A 55 2.41 -9.27 -15.27
C HIS A 55 3.25 -8.26 -14.49
N SER A 56 4.56 -8.49 -14.33
CA SER A 56 5.45 -7.57 -13.63
C SER A 56 5.55 -6.21 -14.34
N ILE A 57 5.62 -6.18 -15.67
CA ILE A 57 5.58 -4.93 -16.45
C ILE A 57 4.25 -4.21 -16.25
N ALA A 58 3.12 -4.92 -16.35
CA ALA A 58 1.80 -4.34 -16.11
C ALA A 58 1.66 -3.81 -14.68
N GLY A 59 2.23 -4.50 -13.68
CA GLY A 59 2.30 -4.05 -12.30
C GLY A 59 3.08 -2.75 -12.15
N LEU A 60 4.27 -2.65 -12.74
CA LEU A 60 5.09 -1.44 -12.71
C LEU A 60 4.40 -0.25 -13.40
N LEU A 61 3.79 -0.48 -14.56
CA LEU A 61 3.01 0.54 -15.27
C LEU A 61 1.80 0.99 -14.44
N GLY A 62 1.11 0.05 -13.79
CA GLY A 62 0.01 0.34 -12.88
C GLY A 62 0.43 1.22 -11.70
N ILE A 63 1.59 0.94 -11.11
CA ILE A 63 2.16 1.78 -10.03
C ILE A 63 2.49 3.18 -10.54
N ALA A 64 3.19 3.29 -11.67
CA ALA A 64 3.55 4.57 -12.25
C ALA A 64 2.30 5.41 -12.57
N TYR A 65 1.29 4.78 -13.16
CA TYR A 65 0.01 5.42 -13.45
C TYR A 65 -0.74 5.82 -12.18
N PHE A 66 -0.75 4.98 -11.15
CA PHE A 66 -1.36 5.32 -9.86
C PHE A 66 -0.72 6.57 -9.24
N TYR A 67 0.61 6.65 -9.20
CA TYR A 67 1.31 7.84 -8.70
C TYR A 67 1.06 9.07 -9.56
N TYR A 68 1.01 8.90 -10.89
CA TYR A 68 0.62 9.98 -11.79
C TYR A 68 -0.80 10.49 -11.49
N LEU A 69 -1.76 9.58 -11.28
CA LEU A 69 -3.14 9.93 -10.98
C LEU A 69 -3.26 10.67 -9.63
N ILE A 70 -2.54 10.22 -8.61
CA ILE A 70 -2.46 10.89 -7.29
C ILE A 70 -1.78 12.26 -7.41
N TYR A 71 -0.78 12.40 -8.28
CA TYR A 71 -0.12 13.69 -8.53
C TYR A 71 -1.07 14.69 -9.22
N GLN A 72 -1.84 14.23 -10.21
CA GLN A 72 -2.82 15.07 -10.91
C GLN A 72 -4.04 15.39 -10.04
N ASN A 73 -4.40 14.49 -9.12
CA ASN A 73 -5.57 14.62 -8.24
C ASN A 73 -5.12 14.39 -6.80
N PRO A 74 -4.36 15.33 -6.20
CA PRO A 74 -3.87 15.17 -4.85
C PRO A 74 -5.06 15.00 -3.89
N PRO A 75 -4.96 14.09 -2.91
CA PRO A 75 -5.99 13.97 -1.89
C PRO A 75 -6.09 15.28 -1.11
N GLU A 76 -7.25 15.91 -1.14
CA GLU A 76 -7.50 17.18 -0.45
C GLU A 76 -8.44 17.00 0.74
N MET A 77 -8.17 17.77 1.79
CA MET A 77 -9.05 17.97 2.93
C MET A 77 -9.86 19.23 2.69
N VAL A 78 -11.19 19.07 2.64
CA VAL A 78 -12.14 20.17 2.49
C VAL A 78 -12.71 20.52 3.86
N SER A 79 -12.57 21.77 4.26
CA SER A 79 -13.17 22.32 5.48
C SER A 79 -13.85 23.64 5.16
N GLY A 80 -15.18 23.61 5.03
CA GLY A 80 -15.93 24.77 4.55
C GLY A 80 -15.55 25.10 3.10
N ASN A 81 -15.07 26.32 2.86
CA ASN A 81 -14.69 26.81 1.52
C ASN A 81 -13.20 26.68 1.19
N GLU A 82 -12.39 26.16 2.11
CA GLU A 82 -10.95 25.97 1.89
C GLU A 82 -10.66 24.50 1.57
N SER A 83 -9.87 24.27 0.52
CA SER A 83 -9.26 22.97 0.24
C SER A 83 -7.77 23.04 0.54
N THR A 84 -7.27 22.05 1.26
CA THR A 84 -5.84 21.92 1.58
C THR A 84 -5.36 20.51 1.27
N PRO A 85 -4.18 20.33 0.67
CA PRO A 85 -3.63 19.00 0.47
C PRO A 85 -3.55 18.22 1.80
N ILE A 86 -3.99 16.96 1.80
CA ILE A 86 -4.10 16.14 3.03
C ILE A 86 -2.80 16.07 3.80
N LEU A 87 -1.66 15.90 3.10
CA LEU A 87 -0.37 15.79 3.76
C LEU A 87 -0.03 17.07 4.55
N LYS A 88 -0.37 18.24 3.98
CA LYS A 88 -0.19 19.55 4.62
C LYS A 88 -1.14 19.71 5.81
N ALA A 89 -2.39 19.29 5.67
CA ALA A 89 -3.37 19.31 6.77
C ALA A 89 -2.93 18.43 7.95
N LEU A 90 -2.48 17.20 7.69
CA LEU A 90 -1.97 16.28 8.71
C LEU A 90 -0.69 16.81 9.39
N TRP A 91 0.21 17.38 8.60
CA TRP A 91 1.44 18.00 9.11
C TRP A 91 1.15 19.17 10.06
N ASN A 92 0.21 20.04 9.68
CA ASN A 92 -0.22 21.17 10.49
C ASN A 92 -0.94 20.73 11.77
N GLN A 93 -1.66 19.62 11.73
CA GLN A 93 -2.32 19.06 12.91
C GLN A 93 -1.31 18.42 13.88
N SER A 94 -0.40 17.58 13.37
CA SER A 94 0.69 17.00 14.15
C SER A 94 1.77 16.40 13.24
N TRP A 95 2.88 17.10 13.11
CA TRP A 95 4.04 16.65 12.34
C TRP A 95 4.58 15.30 12.85
N LEU A 96 4.64 15.09 14.17
CA LEU A 96 5.17 13.87 14.77
C LEU A 96 4.30 12.65 14.45
N LYS A 97 2.97 12.77 14.58
CA LYS A 97 2.02 11.69 14.21
C LYS A 97 2.08 11.39 12.71
N THR A 98 2.29 12.42 11.88
CA THR A 98 2.44 12.29 10.43
C THR A 98 3.68 11.49 10.05
N ILE A 99 4.84 11.81 10.63
CA ILE A 99 6.08 11.04 10.39
C ILE A 99 5.91 9.60 10.85
N LEU A 100 5.33 9.38 12.03
CA LEU A 100 5.12 8.04 12.56
C LEU A 100 4.29 7.17 11.61
N LEU A 101 3.18 7.71 11.08
CA LEU A 101 2.29 7.00 10.15
C LEU A 101 2.85 6.88 8.73
N MET A 102 3.87 7.65 8.37
CA MET A 102 4.51 7.56 7.06
C MET A 102 5.31 6.27 6.88
N PHE A 103 6.01 5.80 7.92
CA PHE A 103 6.76 4.54 7.88
C PHE A 103 5.91 3.30 7.54
N PRO A 104 4.80 3.00 8.24
CA PRO A 104 3.96 1.84 7.93
C PRO A 104 3.27 2.00 6.58
N PHE A 105 2.96 3.23 6.16
CA PHE A 105 2.42 3.49 4.83
C PHE A 105 3.42 3.15 3.72
N LEU A 106 4.70 3.53 3.89
CA LEU A 106 5.77 3.12 2.96
C LEU A 106 5.99 1.60 3.00
N GLY A 107 5.98 0.99 4.19
CA GLY A 107 6.08 -0.46 4.35
C GLY A 107 4.97 -1.22 3.64
N LEU A 108 3.74 -0.73 3.73
CA LEU A 108 2.58 -1.22 2.97
C LEU A 108 2.82 -1.21 1.46
N GLN A 109 3.25 -0.06 0.94
CA GLN A 109 3.48 0.11 -0.49
C GLN A 109 4.57 -0.85 -0.98
N LEU A 110 5.71 -0.87 -0.29
CA LEU A 110 6.82 -1.77 -0.63
C LEU A 110 6.41 -3.25 -0.52
N GLY A 111 5.62 -3.61 0.50
CA GLY A 111 5.10 -4.96 0.67
C GLY A 111 4.21 -5.40 -0.49
N ILE A 112 3.25 -4.56 -0.89
CA ILE A 112 2.36 -4.84 -2.03
C ILE A 112 3.15 -4.93 -3.33
N ILE A 113 4.14 -4.06 -3.54
CA ILE A 113 5.01 -4.08 -4.73
C ILE A 113 5.82 -5.37 -4.78
N TYR A 114 6.52 -5.69 -3.68
CA TYR A 114 7.32 -6.91 -3.58
C TYR A 114 6.47 -8.14 -3.90
N GLN A 115 5.33 -8.24 -3.23
CA GLN A 115 4.45 -9.38 -3.36
C GLN A 115 3.71 -9.46 -4.71
N GLY A 116 3.31 -8.33 -5.28
CA GLY A 116 2.57 -8.29 -6.53
C GLY A 116 3.44 -8.42 -7.78
N ILE A 117 4.71 -7.99 -7.71
CA ILE A 117 5.60 -7.88 -8.88
C ILE A 117 6.78 -8.83 -8.80
N PHE A 118 7.42 -8.93 -7.64
CA PHE A 118 8.66 -9.69 -7.48
C PHE A 118 8.43 -11.13 -6.99
N SER A 119 7.40 -11.36 -6.17
CA SER A 119 7.09 -12.72 -5.69
C SER A 119 6.83 -13.74 -6.80
N PRO A 120 6.13 -13.42 -7.91
CA PRO A 120 5.97 -14.38 -9.01
C PRO A 120 7.29 -14.77 -9.68
N ILE A 121 8.26 -13.84 -9.72
CA ILE A 121 9.60 -14.08 -10.25
C ILE A 121 10.39 -14.98 -9.30
N SER A 122 10.36 -14.70 -8.00
CA SER A 122 11.05 -15.55 -7.02
C SER A 122 10.48 -16.97 -7.00
N MET A 123 9.16 -17.11 -7.03
CA MET A 123 8.49 -18.41 -7.13
C MET A 123 8.92 -19.21 -8.36
N LYS A 124 9.11 -18.55 -9.50
CA LYS A 124 9.59 -19.22 -10.71
C LYS A 124 11.05 -19.63 -10.62
N LEU A 125 11.89 -18.82 -9.99
CA LEU A 125 13.30 -19.16 -9.80
C LEU A 125 13.44 -20.38 -8.88
N GLU A 126 12.70 -20.39 -7.76
CA GLU A 126 12.66 -21.52 -6.81
C GLU A 126 12.14 -22.81 -7.45
N GLU A 127 11.14 -22.75 -8.34
CA GLU A 127 10.65 -23.93 -9.07
C GLU A 127 11.73 -24.61 -9.92
N ASN A 128 12.71 -23.87 -10.45
CA ASN A 128 13.77 -24.46 -11.28
C ASN A 128 14.94 -25.04 -10.46
N GLU A 129 14.99 -24.81 -9.15
CA GLU A 129 16.01 -25.37 -8.25
C GLU A 129 15.67 -26.77 -7.74
N TYR A 130 14.44 -27.24 -7.96
CA TYR A 130 13.92 -28.56 -7.58
C TYR A 130 13.60 -29.42 -8.81
#